data_AF-A0A6A5GMB9-F1
#
_entry.id   AF-A0A6A5GMB9-F1
#
_cell.length_a   1.000
_cell.length_b   1.000
_cell.length_c   1.000
_cell.angle_alpha   90.00
_cell.angle_beta   90.00
_cell.angle_gamma   90.00
#
_symmetry.space_group_name_H-M   'P 1'
#
loop_
_entity.id
_entity.type
_entity.pdbx_description
1 polymer ?
#
loop_
_entity_poly.entity_id
_entity_poly.type
_entity_poly.pdbx_seq_one_letter_code
_entity_poly.pdbx_strand_id
1 'polypeptide(L)'
;MENMSNKMSFTEPGVRLSINLRERCRMHDLNEALDDLRTVIPYAHGGSVRKLSKIATLLLAKNHIIMQAKAIEELSVLVSQLKKKVSSENSEPAESVDKELSPKSSLSSEESSNSDNY
;
A
#
# COMPACT_ATOMS: atom_id res chain seq x y z
N MET A 1 44.49 -61.57 7.96
CA MET A 1 43.17 -61.97 7.43
C MET A 1 42.21 -60.83 7.71
N GLU A 2 41.91 -60.11 6.64
CA GLU A 2 40.72 -59.31 6.32
C GLU A 2 40.04 -58.43 7.39
N ASN A 3 40.09 -57.13 7.11
CA ASN A 3 39.26 -56.07 7.66
C ASN A 3 37.77 -56.39 7.52
N MET A 4 37.08 -56.64 8.63
CA MET A 4 35.62 -56.55 8.69
C MET A 4 35.25 -55.13 9.11
N SER A 5 35.43 -54.17 8.20
CA SER A 5 34.73 -52.89 8.27
C SER A 5 33.25 -53.22 8.36
N ASN A 6 32.72 -53.15 9.58
CA ASN A 6 31.30 -53.34 9.84
C ASN A 6 30.59 -52.22 9.09
N LYS A 7 30.16 -52.56 7.87
CA LYS A 7 29.41 -51.72 6.97
C LYS A 7 28.16 -51.37 7.76
N MET A 8 28.14 -50.17 8.34
CA MET A 8 26.97 -49.56 8.96
C MET A 8 25.87 -49.70 7.92
N SER A 9 25.06 -50.75 8.06
CA SER A 9 23.92 -50.97 7.23
C SER A 9 23.06 -49.76 7.52
N PHE A 10 22.92 -48.90 6.52
CA PHE A 10 22.01 -47.79 6.55
C PHE A 10 20.62 -48.41 6.57
N THR A 11 20.22 -48.88 7.74
CA THR A 11 18.97 -49.57 7.92
C THR A 11 17.89 -48.54 7.57
N GLU A 12 16.98 -48.93 6.69
CA GLU A 12 15.75 -48.25 6.29
C GLU A 12 15.10 -47.34 7.38
N PRO A 13 15.06 -47.72 8.68
CA PRO A 13 14.57 -46.85 9.74
C PRO A 13 15.22 -45.45 9.85
N GLY A 14 16.54 -45.34 9.60
CA GLY A 14 17.25 -44.05 9.65
C GLY A 14 16.88 -43.13 8.48
N VAL A 15 16.69 -43.72 7.30
CA VAL A 15 16.21 -43.02 6.10
C VAL A 15 14.80 -42.52 6.32
N ARG A 16 13.90 -43.40 6.75
CA ARG A 16 12.51 -43.05 7.01
C ARG A 16 12.39 -41.93 8.05
N LEU A 17 13.18 -41.98 9.13
CA LEU A 17 13.17 -40.95 10.16
C LEU A 17 13.67 -39.59 9.64
N SER A 18 14.77 -39.57 8.88
CA SER A 18 15.32 -38.34 8.29
C SER A 18 14.37 -37.71 7.26
N ILE A 19 13.68 -38.52 6.45
CA ILE A 19 12.64 -38.04 5.53
C ILE A 19 11.46 -37.43 6.29
N ASN A 20 10.95 -38.12 7.32
CA ASN A 20 9.84 -37.61 8.13
C ASN A 20 10.20 -36.32 8.88
N LEU A 21 11.44 -36.19 9.35
CA LEU A 21 11.91 -34.95 9.96
C LEU A 21 11.92 -33.82 8.92
N ARG A 22 12.48 -34.06 7.74
CA ARG A 22 12.56 -33.07 6.66
C ARG A 22 11.16 -32.59 6.24
N GLU A 23 10.20 -33.49 6.07
CA GLU A 23 8.84 -33.09 5.69
C GLU A 23 8.12 -32.31 6.80
N ARG A 24 8.40 -32.62 8.08
CA ARG A 24 7.90 -31.79 9.19
C ARG A 24 8.45 -30.38 9.16
N CYS A 25 9.76 -30.22 8.93
CA CYS A 25 10.38 -28.90 8.76
C CYS A 25 9.74 -28.15 7.58
N ARG A 26 9.65 -28.78 6.40
CA ARG A 26 9.00 -28.18 5.21
C ARG A 26 7.56 -27.74 5.49
N MET A 27 6.80 -28.55 6.23
CA MET A 27 5.43 -28.23 6.64
C MET A 27 5.37 -27.09 7.67
N HIS A 28 6.36 -26.95 8.55
CA HIS A 28 6.47 -25.80 9.46
C HIS A 28 6.72 -24.50 8.69
N ASP A 29 7.70 -24.47 7.81
CA ASP A 29 8.01 -23.32 6.96
C ASP A 29 6.78 -22.89 6.14
N LEU A 30 6.06 -23.86 5.57
CA LEU A 30 4.83 -23.60 4.82
C LEU A 30 3.72 -23.01 5.71
N ASN A 31 3.58 -23.50 6.94
CA ASN A 31 2.55 -22.99 7.84
C ASN A 31 2.89 -21.59 8.37
N GLU A 32 4.17 -21.31 8.58
CA GLU A 32 4.68 -19.98 8.95
C GLU A 32 4.37 -18.96 7.85
N ALA A 33 4.74 -19.24 6.59
CA ALA A 33 4.41 -18.37 5.46
C ALA A 33 2.89 -18.16 5.30
N LEU A 34 2.07 -19.17 5.60
CA LEU A 34 0.61 -19.04 5.56
C LEU A 34 0.08 -18.18 6.71
N ASP A 35 0.75 -18.17 7.87
CA ASP A 35 0.42 -17.30 9.00
C ASP A 35 0.80 -15.85 8.71
N ASP A 36 1.96 -15.61 8.10
CA ASP A 36 2.33 -14.28 7.60
C ASP A 36 1.30 -13.75 6.60
N LEU A 37 0.83 -14.60 5.68
CA LEU A 37 -0.24 -14.25 4.75
C LEU A 37 -1.54 -13.85 5.48
N ARG A 38 -1.87 -14.48 6.62
CA ARG A 38 -3.06 -14.09 7.40
C ARG A 38 -2.93 -12.66 7.92
N THR A 39 -1.75 -12.23 8.33
CA THR A 39 -1.56 -10.89 8.92
C THR A 39 -1.93 -9.76 7.96
N VAL A 40 -1.80 -9.97 6.64
CA VAL A 40 -2.06 -8.96 5.60
C VAL A 40 -3.45 -9.07 4.97
N ILE A 41 -4.23 -10.11 5.29
CA ILE A 41 -5.60 -10.24 4.78
C ILE A 41 -6.54 -9.36 5.63
N PRO A 42 -7.43 -8.58 4.99
CA PRO A 42 -8.46 -7.82 5.70
C PRO A 42 -9.53 -8.77 6.23
N TYR A 43 -9.39 -9.19 7.47
CA TYR A 43 -10.41 -9.88 8.26
C TYR A 43 -10.29 -9.46 9.74
N ALA A 44 -11.25 -9.85 10.57
CA ALA A 44 -11.23 -9.49 11.98
C ALA A 44 -10.04 -10.12 12.70
N HIS A 45 -9.17 -9.29 13.27
CA HIS A 45 -8.04 -9.71 14.08
C HIS A 45 -8.36 -9.47 15.57
N GLY A 46 -8.08 -10.43 16.43
CA GLY A 46 -8.27 -10.28 17.88
C GLY A 46 -8.26 -11.60 18.64
N GLY A 47 -7.96 -11.55 19.95
CA GLY A 47 -7.79 -12.74 20.79
C GLY A 47 -9.03 -13.64 20.92
N SER A 48 -10.22 -13.11 20.61
CA SER A 48 -11.48 -13.87 20.59
C SER A 48 -11.86 -14.38 19.19
N VAL A 49 -11.15 -13.97 18.13
CA VAL A 49 -11.49 -14.33 16.75
C VAL A 49 -10.73 -15.60 16.37
N ARG A 50 -11.46 -16.58 15.85
CA ARG A 50 -10.89 -17.87 15.45
C ARG A 50 -9.96 -17.71 14.24
N LYS A 51 -8.80 -18.37 14.29
CA LYS A 51 -7.87 -18.48 13.17
C LYS A 51 -8.56 -19.06 11.93
N LEU A 52 -8.36 -18.40 10.78
CA LEU A 52 -8.88 -18.85 9.50
C LEU A 52 -8.30 -20.21 9.08
N SER A 53 -9.13 -21.07 8.48
CA SER A 53 -8.66 -22.31 7.85
C SER A 53 -7.71 -22.02 6.68
N LYS A 54 -6.92 -23.00 6.24
CA LYS A 54 -6.01 -22.85 5.09
C LYS A 54 -6.78 -22.42 3.84
N ILE A 55 -7.93 -23.06 3.57
CA ILE A 55 -8.78 -22.77 2.43
C ILE A 55 -9.37 -21.36 2.52
N ALA A 56 -9.89 -20.97 3.69
CA ALA A 56 -10.45 -19.62 3.88
C ALA A 56 -9.38 -18.53 3.69
N THR A 57 -8.17 -18.77 4.19
CA THR A 57 -7.02 -17.87 4.03
C THR A 57 -6.70 -17.65 2.54
N LEU A 58 -6.57 -18.74 1.76
CA LEU A 58 -6.28 -18.65 0.33
C LEU A 58 -7.41 -17.97 -0.46
N LEU A 59 -8.68 -18.24 -0.10
CA LEU A 59 -9.82 -17.62 -0.76
C LEU A 59 -9.86 -16.10 -0.53
N LEU A 60 -9.68 -15.67 0.72
CA LEU A 60 -9.66 -14.25 1.06
C LEU A 60 -8.44 -13.55 0.47
N ALA A 61 -7.26 -14.18 0.46
CA ALA A 61 -6.07 -13.63 -0.20
C ALA A 61 -6.32 -13.36 -1.69
N LYS A 62 -6.88 -14.34 -2.42
CA LYS A 62 -7.23 -14.17 -3.84
C LYS A 62 -8.20 -13.00 -4.04
N ASN A 63 -9.24 -12.93 -3.23
CA ASN A 63 -10.25 -11.88 -3.33
C ASN A 63 -9.65 -10.49 -2.99
N HIS A 64 -8.76 -10.43 -2.02
CA HIS A 64 -8.07 -9.20 -1.63
C HIS A 64 -7.21 -8.65 -2.78
N ILE A 65 -6.43 -9.51 -3.46
CA ILE A 65 -5.64 -9.11 -4.64
C ILE A 65 -6.55 -8.54 -5.74
N ILE A 66 -7.66 -9.21 -6.05
CA ILE A 66 -8.61 -8.75 -7.07
C ILE A 66 -9.20 -7.38 -6.69
N MET A 67 -9.59 -7.20 -5.43
CA MET A 67 -10.15 -5.94 -4.94
C MET A 67 -9.13 -4.81 -5.01
N GLN A 68 -7.87 -5.05 -4.60
CA GLN A 68 -6.81 -4.06 -4.70
C GLN A 68 -6.53 -3.66 -6.15
N ALA A 69 -6.50 -4.62 -7.08
CA ALA A 69 -6.29 -4.34 -8.50
C ALA A 69 -7.39 -3.42 -9.06
N LYS A 70 -8.66 -3.70 -8.74
CA LYS A 70 -9.80 -2.84 -9.13
C LYS A 70 -9.72 -1.44 -8.53
N ALA A 71 -9.40 -1.36 -7.24
CA ALA A 71 -9.25 -0.07 -6.56
C ALA A 71 -8.15 0.78 -7.20
N ILE A 72 -7.02 0.18 -7.59
CA ILE A 72 -5.93 0.87 -8.29
C ILE A 72 -6.38 1.40 -9.66
N GLU A 73 -7.14 0.62 -10.41
CA GLU A 73 -7.69 1.04 -11.72
C GLU A 73 -8.64 2.23 -11.56
N GLU A 74 -9.60 2.14 -10.63
CA GLU A 74 -10.55 3.21 -10.33
C GLU A 74 -9.83 4.50 -9.89
N LEU A 75 -8.86 4.39 -8.97
CA LEU A 75 -8.06 5.54 -8.52
C LEU A 75 -7.24 6.15 -9.66
N SER A 76 -6.69 5.33 -10.57
CA SER A 76 -5.93 5.81 -11.73
C SER A 76 -6.80 6.62 -12.69
N VAL A 77 -8.06 6.19 -12.90
CA VAL A 77 -9.05 6.94 -13.68
C VAL A 77 -9.38 8.27 -13.00
N LEU A 78 -9.67 8.26 -11.69
CA LEU A 78 -9.98 9.47 -10.93
C LEU A 78 -8.82 10.48 -10.97
N VAL A 79 -7.58 10.02 -10.78
CA VAL A 79 -6.38 10.87 -10.89
C VAL A 79 -6.25 11.47 -12.29
N SER A 80 -6.53 10.71 -13.34
CA SER A 80 -6.48 11.20 -14.72
C SER A 80 -7.54 12.27 -14.99
N GLN A 81 -8.76 12.08 -14.46
CA GLN A 81 -9.84 13.06 -14.55
C GLN A 81 -9.50 14.35 -13.79
N LEU A 82 -8.92 14.25 -12.59
CA LEU A 82 -8.48 15.40 -11.82
C LEU A 82 -7.37 16.18 -12.52
N LYS A 83 -6.37 15.48 -13.08
CA LYS A 83 -5.32 16.12 -13.88
C LYS A 83 -5.88 16.90 -15.06
N LYS A 84 -6.87 16.33 -15.77
CA LYS A 84 -7.55 17.01 -16.88
C LYS A 84 -8.28 18.27 -16.41
N LYS A 85 -9.01 18.21 -15.29
CA LYS A 85 -9.71 19.37 -14.72
C LYS A 85 -8.73 20.49 -14.34
N VAL A 86 -7.66 20.16 -13.63
CA VAL A 86 -6.61 21.14 -13.24
C VAL A 86 -5.96 21.78 -14.47
N SER A 87 -5.71 21.03 -15.54
CA SER A 87 -5.17 21.61 -16.78
C SER A 87 -6.16 22.52 -17.53
N SER A 88 -7.47 22.33 -17.34
CA SER A 88 -8.51 23.16 -17.96
C SER A 88 -8.86 24.41 -17.14
N GLU A 89 -8.65 24.40 -15.82
CA GLU A 89 -8.84 25.58 -14.95
C GLU A 89 -7.66 26.56 -15.00
N ASN A 90 -6.50 26.15 -15.57
CA ASN A 90 -5.34 27.02 -15.75
C ASN A 90 -5.32 27.78 -17.10
N SER A 91 -6.39 27.73 -17.89
CA SER A 91 -6.58 28.54 -19.11
C SER A 91 -7.65 29.60 -18.91
N GLU A 92 -7.43 30.54 -17.99
CA GLU A 92 -8.11 31.85 -18.03
C GLU A 92 -7.51 32.68 -19.18
N PRO A 93 -8.31 33.25 -20.10
CA PRO A 93 -7.81 34.11 -21.15
C PRO A 93 -7.36 35.43 -20.53
N ALA A 94 -6.10 35.81 -20.76
CA ALA A 94 -5.57 37.12 -20.39
C ALA A 94 -6.44 38.22 -21.01
N GLU A 95 -7.27 38.83 -20.18
CA GLU A 95 -8.08 40.00 -20.50
C GLU A 95 -7.14 41.15 -20.91
N SER A 96 -7.40 41.71 -22.10
CA SER A 96 -6.67 42.84 -22.65
C SER A 96 -7.05 44.10 -21.88
N VAL A 97 -6.21 44.48 -20.92
CA VAL A 97 -6.33 45.77 -20.25
C VAL A 97 -5.63 46.82 -21.12
N ASP A 98 -6.39 47.45 -22.00
CA ASP A 98 -5.98 48.69 -22.68
C ASP A 98 -5.67 49.76 -21.64
N LYS A 99 -4.38 50.08 -21.54
CA LYS A 99 -3.83 51.02 -20.56
C LYS A 99 -3.79 52.41 -21.17
N GLU A 100 -4.92 53.10 -21.18
CA GLU A 100 -4.95 54.55 -21.45
C GLU A 100 -5.01 55.30 -20.10
N LEU A 101 -3.88 55.87 -19.70
CA LEU A 101 -3.78 56.72 -18.51
C LEU A 101 -2.95 57.96 -18.83
N SER A 102 -3.59 59.14 -18.85
CA SER A 102 -3.09 60.42 -18.30
C SER A 102 -4.01 61.62 -18.70
N PRO A 103 -3.88 62.82 -18.09
CA PRO A 103 -3.93 63.10 -16.65
C PRO A 103 -4.67 64.44 -16.26
N LYS A 104 -4.89 64.63 -14.95
CA LYS A 104 -5.06 65.89 -14.16
C LYS A 104 -6.41 66.64 -14.12
N SER A 105 -6.94 66.75 -12.90
CA SER A 105 -7.33 68.02 -12.21
C SER A 105 -7.40 67.72 -10.71
N SER A 106 -6.52 68.25 -9.84
CA SER A 106 -6.43 69.62 -9.29
C SER A 106 -7.37 69.88 -8.09
N LEU A 107 -6.74 70.04 -6.91
CA LEU A 107 -7.18 70.76 -5.69
C LEU A 107 -8.39 70.15 -4.92
N SER A 108 -8.47 70.12 -3.57
CA SER A 108 -7.86 70.91 -2.49
C SER A 108 -7.91 70.17 -1.14
N SER A 109 -6.89 70.45 -0.33
CA SER A 109 -6.75 70.49 1.14
C SER A 109 -7.95 70.26 2.09
N GLU A 110 -7.71 69.51 3.17
CA GLU A 110 -7.66 69.94 4.60
C GLU A 110 -7.63 68.69 5.52
N GLU A 111 -6.51 68.42 6.20
CA GLU A 111 -6.29 68.64 7.65
C GLU A 111 -7.25 67.95 8.63
N SER A 112 -6.74 66.93 9.34
CA SER A 112 -6.80 66.73 10.81
C SER A 112 -6.50 65.25 11.11
N SER A 113 -5.30 64.91 11.62
CA SER A 113 -4.92 64.86 13.04
C SER A 113 -5.37 63.60 13.78
N ASN A 114 -4.35 62.79 14.13
CA ASN A 114 -4.26 61.88 15.28
C ASN A 114 -5.21 60.67 15.34
N SER A 115 -4.86 59.52 15.91
CA SER A 115 -3.78 59.16 16.83
C SER A 115 -3.56 57.65 16.79
N ASP A 116 -2.34 57.25 17.10
CA ASP A 116 -1.95 55.89 17.48
C ASP A 116 -2.93 55.23 18.46
N ASN A 117 -3.20 53.94 18.26
CA ASN A 117 -3.30 53.02 19.39
C ASN A 117 -3.16 51.55 18.95
N TYR A 118 -2.08 50.93 19.46
CA TYR A 118 -1.79 49.51 19.70
C TYR A 118 -2.15 48.44 18.66
#